data_AF-A0A8T3KXY3-F1
#
_entry.id   AF-A0A8T3KXY3-F1
#
_cell.length_a   1.000
_cell.length_b   1.000
_cell.length_c   1.000
_cell.angle_alpha   90.00
_cell.angle_beta   90.00
_cell.angle_gamma   90.00
#
_symmetry.space_group_name_H-M   'P 1'
#
loop_
_entity.id
_entity.type
_entity.pdbx_description
1 polymer ?
#
loop_
_entity_poly.entity_id
_entity_poly.type
_entity_poly.pdbx_seq_one_letter_code
_entity_poly.pdbx_strand_id
1 'polypeptide(L)'
;MTDGISFNQALFDACPTGVLAVDQDIRIRWINPALEYMLDLSADELVGKDHQTLPEGLHALFETTEILHLSIDGTDERWLRRDVREINDGAQTPLKLHFYQDISGQVAAQMEREALQKQVDELTITDPLTGLANQRATLQALAAQVTRSRRYNNPLTLAVVRISDPDDPTVPLDSDRVVTVAQYLRDRLRWADTIGHYEEDLFMLVLPETSESDARKLLEKIQQECRDGSLNLPGDKTAPHFGIGVVAWERGNDPHLLIRHAMEALESSSGSR
;
A
#
# COMPACT_ATOMS: atom_id res chain seq x y z
N MET A 1 -47.70 8.78 -34.98
CA MET A 1 -46.23 8.96 -35.00
C MET A 1 -45.68 9.66 -33.76
N THR A 2 -46.51 9.88 -32.72
CA THR A 2 -46.14 10.64 -31.51
C THR A 2 -45.62 9.78 -30.34
N ASP A 3 -45.69 8.45 -30.44
CA ASP A 3 -45.34 7.54 -29.34
C ASP A 3 -43.83 7.35 -29.13
N GLY A 4 -42.99 7.55 -30.15
CA GLY A 4 -41.55 7.28 -30.06
C GLY A 4 -40.76 8.30 -29.21
N ILE A 5 -41.14 9.58 -29.26
CA ILE A 5 -40.50 10.65 -28.48
C ILE A 5 -40.85 10.50 -26.99
N SER A 6 -42.10 10.17 -26.69
CA SER A 6 -42.56 9.92 -25.30
C SER A 6 -41.91 8.68 -24.69
N PHE A 7 -41.66 7.63 -25.48
CA PHE A 7 -41.02 6.40 -25.00
C PHE A 7 -39.54 6.59 -24.67
N ASN A 8 -38.78 7.27 -25.53
CA ASN A 8 -37.37 7.54 -25.29
C ASN A 8 -37.16 8.44 -24.05
N GLN A 9 -38.01 9.46 -23.88
CA GLN A 9 -37.94 10.33 -22.70
C GLN A 9 -38.23 9.55 -21.40
N ALA A 10 -39.27 8.73 -21.39
CA ALA A 10 -39.60 7.89 -20.23
C ALA A 10 -38.49 6.90 -19.85
N LEU A 11 -37.74 6.36 -20.83
CA LEU A 11 -36.59 5.49 -20.57
C LEU A 11 -35.46 6.23 -19.84
N PHE A 12 -35.14 7.44 -20.27
CA PHE A 12 -34.08 8.25 -19.68
C PHE A 12 -34.47 8.80 -18.30
N ASP A 13 -35.74 9.14 -18.10
CA ASP A 13 -36.28 9.61 -16.83
C ASP A 13 -36.27 8.52 -15.75
N ALA A 14 -36.47 7.25 -16.15
CA ALA A 14 -36.41 6.10 -15.24
C ALA A 14 -34.99 5.54 -15.04
N CYS A 15 -33.99 6.05 -15.77
CA CYS A 15 -32.62 5.54 -15.70
C CYS A 15 -31.96 5.96 -14.37
N PRO A 16 -31.45 5.03 -13.55
CA PRO A 16 -30.79 5.36 -12.29
C PRO A 16 -29.39 5.96 -12.47
N THR A 17 -28.86 5.92 -13.69
CA THR A 17 -27.58 6.52 -14.07
C THR A 17 -27.83 7.97 -14.50
N GLY A 18 -27.03 8.90 -13.96
CA GLY A 18 -27.05 10.28 -14.41
C GLY A 18 -26.60 10.36 -15.87
N VAL A 19 -27.34 11.06 -16.72
CA VAL A 19 -27.00 11.23 -18.13
C VAL A 19 -26.91 12.72 -18.44
N LEU A 20 -25.84 13.10 -19.12
CA LEU A 20 -25.57 14.45 -19.59
C LEU A 20 -25.26 14.39 -21.08
N ALA A 21 -25.98 15.16 -21.89
CA ALA A 21 -25.66 15.33 -23.29
C ALA A 21 -24.94 16.66 -23.51
N VAL A 22 -23.78 16.61 -24.16
CA VAL A 22 -23.04 17.80 -24.60
C VAL A 22 -22.90 17.85 -26.11
N ASP A 23 -22.89 19.07 -26.65
CA ASP A 23 -22.59 19.32 -28.05
C ASP A 23 -21.08 19.38 -28.33
N GLN A 24 -20.71 19.72 -29.57
CA GLN A 24 -19.31 19.79 -30.02
C GLN A 24 -18.51 20.89 -29.31
N ASP A 25 -19.20 21.92 -28.81
CA ASP A 25 -18.60 23.03 -28.07
C ASP A 25 -18.56 22.75 -26.55
N ILE A 26 -18.88 21.52 -26.13
CA ILE A 26 -18.93 21.08 -24.73
C ILE A 26 -19.96 21.90 -23.93
N ARG A 27 -21.06 22.30 -24.57
CA ARG A 27 -22.19 22.93 -23.89
C ARG A 27 -23.20 21.87 -23.49
N ILE A 28 -23.72 21.98 -22.27
CA ILE A 28 -24.78 21.12 -21.75
C ILE A 28 -26.04 21.36 -22.57
N ARG A 29 -26.51 20.33 -23.27
CA ARG A 29 -27.77 20.38 -24.04
C ARG A 29 -28.93 19.81 -23.26
N TRP A 30 -28.66 18.83 -22.39
CA TRP A 30 -29.69 18.13 -21.64
C TRP A 30 -29.07 17.31 -20.51
N ILE A 31 -29.82 17.14 -19.42
CA ILE A 31 -29.53 16.20 -18.33
C ILE A 31 -30.79 15.44 -17.95
N ASN A 32 -30.65 14.25 -17.38
CA ASN A 32 -31.77 13.48 -16.87
C ASN A 32 -32.02 13.73 -15.37
N PRO A 33 -33.22 13.35 -14.86
CA PRO A 33 -33.56 13.51 -13.44
C PRO A 33 -32.60 12.83 -12.47
N ALA A 34 -31.98 11.71 -12.86
CA ALA A 34 -30.99 11.05 -12.00
C ALA A 34 -29.74 11.92 -11.81
N LEU A 35 -29.29 12.63 -12.84
CA LEU A 35 -28.17 13.55 -12.71
C LEU A 35 -28.56 14.81 -11.93
N GLU A 36 -29.78 15.34 -12.13
CA GLU A 36 -30.30 16.43 -11.28
C GLU A 36 -30.25 16.05 -9.80
N TYR A 37 -30.70 14.85 -9.45
CA TYR A 37 -30.66 14.32 -8.09
C TYR A 37 -29.23 14.13 -7.56
N MET A 38 -28.30 13.65 -8.40
CA MET A 38 -26.89 13.48 -8.01
C MET A 38 -26.17 14.81 -7.76
N LEU A 39 -26.56 15.87 -8.47
CA LEU A 39 -25.94 17.19 -8.40
C LEU A 39 -26.65 18.16 -7.46
N ASP A 40 -27.82 17.79 -6.94
CA ASP A 40 -28.75 18.66 -6.20
C ASP A 40 -29.05 19.97 -6.94
N LEU A 41 -29.18 19.88 -8.27
CA LEU A 41 -29.37 21.02 -9.18
C LEU A 41 -30.36 20.68 -10.28
N SER A 42 -31.10 21.68 -10.73
CA SER A 42 -32.07 21.53 -11.82
C SER A 42 -31.43 21.65 -13.21
N ALA A 43 -32.05 21.04 -14.21
CA ALA A 43 -31.64 21.13 -15.60
C ALA A 43 -31.60 22.58 -16.09
N ASP A 44 -32.55 23.42 -15.66
CA ASP A 44 -32.62 24.83 -16.03
C ASP A 44 -31.39 25.62 -15.55
N GLU A 45 -30.74 25.18 -14.47
CA GLU A 45 -29.52 25.81 -13.96
C GLU A 45 -28.27 25.38 -14.71
N LEU A 46 -28.29 24.26 -15.42
CA LEU A 46 -27.12 23.65 -16.05
C LEU A 46 -27.15 23.72 -17.58
N VAL A 47 -28.32 23.62 -18.19
CA VAL A 47 -28.48 23.64 -19.66
C VAL A 47 -27.98 24.97 -20.25
N GLY A 48 -27.17 24.85 -21.30
CA GLY A 48 -26.54 25.96 -22.02
C GLY A 48 -25.18 26.39 -21.46
N LYS A 49 -24.83 25.96 -20.24
CA LYS A 49 -23.51 26.22 -19.64
C LYS A 49 -22.43 25.32 -20.23
N ASP A 50 -21.20 25.78 -20.13
CA ASP A 50 -19.96 25.11 -20.50
C ASP A 50 -19.00 25.11 -19.29
N HIS A 51 -17.81 24.54 -19.44
CA HIS A 51 -16.79 24.51 -18.37
C HIS A 51 -16.48 25.92 -17.80
N GLN A 52 -16.58 26.99 -18.59
CA GLN A 52 -16.23 28.35 -18.13
C GLN A 52 -17.34 29.00 -17.31
N THR A 53 -18.58 28.54 -17.50
CA THR A 53 -19.79 29.16 -16.92
C THR A 53 -20.44 28.30 -15.84
N LEU A 54 -20.00 27.06 -15.67
CA LEU A 54 -20.40 26.22 -14.55
C LEU A 54 -19.81 26.69 -13.21
N PRO A 55 -20.52 26.45 -12.09
CA PRO A 55 -19.95 26.56 -10.75
C PRO A 55 -18.67 25.72 -10.61
N GLU A 56 -17.69 26.23 -9.85
CA GLU A 56 -16.37 25.62 -9.67
C GLU A 56 -16.47 24.16 -9.17
N GLY A 57 -17.39 23.87 -8.25
CA GLY A 57 -17.61 22.51 -7.74
C GLY A 57 -18.08 21.48 -8.77
N LEU A 58 -18.48 21.91 -9.97
CA LEU A 58 -18.98 21.04 -11.05
C LEU A 58 -18.02 20.93 -12.24
N HIS A 59 -16.86 21.61 -12.21
CA HIS A 59 -15.88 21.55 -13.31
C HIS A 59 -15.40 20.13 -13.58
N ALA A 60 -15.35 19.29 -12.54
CA ALA A 60 -14.98 17.88 -12.63
C ALA A 60 -15.86 17.09 -13.63
N LEU A 61 -17.11 17.48 -13.87
CA LEU A 61 -17.98 16.80 -14.86
C LEU A 61 -17.34 16.73 -16.27
N PHE A 62 -16.48 17.69 -16.60
CA PHE A 62 -15.80 17.83 -17.88
C PHE A 62 -14.31 17.48 -17.88
N GLU A 63 -13.76 17.01 -16.75
CA GLU A 63 -12.36 16.53 -16.70
C GLU A 63 -12.16 15.31 -17.60
N THR A 64 -10.95 14.78 -17.74
CA THR A 64 -10.70 13.55 -18.54
C THR A 64 -10.68 12.27 -17.70
N THR A 65 -10.82 12.40 -16.39
CA THR A 65 -10.78 11.32 -15.40
C THR A 65 -12.06 10.46 -15.45
N GLU A 66 -11.90 9.17 -15.11
CA GLU A 66 -13.02 8.22 -15.02
C GLU A 66 -13.76 8.34 -13.68
N ILE A 67 -13.06 8.67 -12.61
CA ILE A 67 -13.61 8.88 -11.28
C ILE A 67 -13.51 10.36 -10.94
N LEU A 68 -14.64 10.93 -10.53
CA LEU A 68 -14.82 12.34 -10.24
C LEU A 68 -15.12 12.49 -8.76
N HIS A 69 -14.48 13.45 -8.12
CA HIS A 69 -14.82 13.89 -6.77
C HIS A 69 -15.52 15.24 -6.86
N LEU A 70 -16.79 15.28 -6.45
CA LEU A 70 -17.59 16.49 -6.41
C LEU A 70 -17.79 16.92 -4.96
N SER A 71 -17.66 18.22 -4.72
CA SER A 71 -18.03 18.85 -3.47
C SER A 71 -19.14 19.86 -3.76
N ILE A 72 -20.38 19.48 -3.45
CA ILE A 72 -21.54 20.34 -3.63
C ILE A 72 -21.70 21.13 -2.32
N ASP A 73 -21.58 22.45 -2.41
CA ASP A 73 -21.63 23.41 -1.29
C ASP A 73 -20.65 23.16 -0.13
N GLY A 74 -19.60 22.37 -0.35
CA GLY A 74 -18.56 22.10 0.66
C GLY A 74 -18.97 21.13 1.77
N THR A 75 -20.16 20.52 1.69
CA THR A 75 -20.67 19.62 2.74
C THR A 75 -21.07 18.23 2.26
N ASP A 76 -21.48 18.08 0.99
CA ASP A 76 -21.82 16.78 0.42
C ASP A 76 -20.72 16.37 -0.58
N GLU A 77 -19.84 15.46 -0.14
CA GLU A 77 -18.79 14.87 -0.96
C GLU A 77 -19.35 13.67 -1.72
N ARG A 78 -19.24 13.69 -3.05
CA ARG A 78 -19.73 12.62 -3.91
C ARG A 78 -18.66 12.13 -4.86
N TRP A 79 -18.64 10.81 -5.04
CA TRP A 79 -17.75 10.16 -5.98
C TRP A 79 -18.60 9.62 -7.13
N LEU A 80 -18.36 10.14 -8.33
CA LEU A 80 -19.06 9.69 -9.53
C LEU A 80 -18.10 8.97 -10.46
N ARG A 81 -18.49 7.80 -10.96
CA ARG A 81 -17.83 7.18 -12.08
C ARG A 81 -18.47 7.65 -13.38
N ARG A 82 -17.64 8.06 -14.33
CA ARG A 82 -18.08 8.57 -15.63
C ARG A 82 -17.67 7.65 -16.77
N ASP A 83 -18.63 7.32 -17.64
CA ASP A 83 -18.39 6.76 -18.97
C ASP A 83 -18.87 7.75 -20.04
N VAL A 84 -18.18 7.85 -21.17
CA VAL A 84 -18.53 8.78 -22.25
C VAL A 84 -18.74 8.01 -23.54
N ARG A 85 -19.90 8.21 -24.18
CA ARG A 85 -20.25 7.60 -25.46
C ARG A 85 -20.61 8.66 -26.48
N GLU A 86 -20.16 8.48 -27.70
CA GLU A 86 -20.61 9.29 -28.83
C GLU A 86 -21.80 8.62 -29.51
N ILE A 87 -22.84 9.40 -29.79
CA ILE A 87 -23.99 8.95 -30.56
C ILE A 87 -24.08 9.76 -31.85
N ASN A 88 -24.23 9.03 -32.96
CA ASN A 88 -24.53 9.58 -34.27
C ASN A 88 -26.01 9.31 -34.57
N ASP A 89 -26.89 10.25 -34.22
CA ASP A 89 -28.36 10.11 -34.43
C ASP A 89 -28.81 10.53 -35.85
N GLY A 90 -27.97 10.33 -36.87
CA GLY A 90 -28.26 10.77 -38.24
C GLY A 90 -28.33 12.29 -38.46
N ALA A 91 -28.17 13.10 -37.41
CA ALA A 91 -27.96 14.54 -37.48
C ALA A 91 -26.53 14.90 -37.91
N GLN A 92 -26.31 16.12 -38.43
CA GLN A 92 -25.01 16.57 -38.96
C GLN A 92 -23.89 16.70 -37.91
N THR A 93 -24.20 16.62 -36.62
CA THR A 93 -23.24 16.79 -35.53
C THR A 93 -23.35 15.66 -34.48
N PRO A 94 -22.27 14.89 -34.20
CA PRO A 94 -22.24 13.92 -33.10
C PRO A 94 -22.53 14.59 -31.74
N LEU A 95 -23.32 13.91 -30.92
CA LEU A 95 -23.54 14.26 -29.51
C LEU A 95 -22.69 13.35 -28.62
N LYS A 96 -22.12 13.93 -27.57
CA LYS A 96 -21.42 13.17 -26.52
C LYS A 96 -22.37 12.99 -25.34
N LEU A 97 -22.62 11.74 -24.97
CA LEU A 97 -23.35 11.37 -23.77
C LEU A 97 -22.36 10.98 -22.69
N HIS A 98 -22.44 11.66 -21.55
CA HIS A 98 -21.72 11.32 -20.33
C HIS A 98 -22.70 10.60 -19.40
N PHE A 99 -22.29 9.44 -18.92
CA PHE A 99 -23.02 8.62 -17.97
C PHE A 99 -22.31 8.70 -16.62
N TYR A 100 -23.04 9.07 -15.57
CA TYR A 100 -22.53 9.21 -14.21
C TYR A 100 -23.21 8.19 -13.30
N GLN A 101 -22.39 7.41 -12.61
CA GLN A 101 -22.84 6.50 -11.57
C GLN A 101 -22.30 6.96 -10.23
N ASP A 102 -23.18 7.14 -9.26
CA ASP A 102 -22.78 7.40 -7.88
C ASP A 102 -22.11 6.14 -7.29
N ILE A 103 -20.83 6.29 -6.97
CA ILE A 103 -20.00 5.26 -6.35
C ILE A 103 -19.58 5.66 -4.92
N SER A 104 -20.18 6.69 -4.35
CA SER A 104 -19.82 7.20 -3.01
C SER A 104 -19.92 6.10 -1.95
N GLY A 105 -20.98 5.28 -2.00
CA GLY A 105 -21.13 4.13 -1.10
C GLY A 105 -20.06 3.04 -1.30
N GLN A 106 -19.58 2.83 -2.53
CA GLN A 106 -18.51 1.87 -2.82
C GLN A 106 -17.16 2.36 -2.29
N VAL A 107 -16.88 3.65 -2.48
CA VAL A 107 -15.67 4.30 -1.98
C VAL A 107 -15.66 4.28 -0.46
N ALA A 108 -16.77 4.64 0.19
CA ALA A 108 -16.90 4.58 1.65
C ALA A 108 -16.67 3.16 2.20
N ALA A 109 -17.29 2.15 1.58
CA ALA A 109 -17.11 0.76 1.98
C ALA A 109 -15.66 0.27 1.78
N GLN A 110 -15.00 0.69 0.69
CA GLN A 110 -13.59 0.38 0.45
C GLN A 110 -12.68 1.02 1.50
N MET A 111 -12.90 2.30 1.80
CA MET A 111 -12.14 3.02 2.84
C MET A 111 -12.33 2.38 4.23
N GLU A 112 -13.56 2.01 4.59
CA GLU A 112 -13.85 1.30 5.84
C GLU A 112 -13.14 -0.06 5.89
N ARG A 113 -13.18 -0.82 4.78
CA ARG A 113 -12.48 -2.10 4.68
C ARG A 113 -10.97 -1.95 4.87
N GLU A 114 -10.37 -0.94 4.24
CA GLU A 114 -8.94 -0.65 4.39
C GLU A 114 -8.59 -0.23 5.82
N ALA A 115 -9.44 0.57 6.47
CA ALA A 115 -9.26 0.95 7.86
C ALA A 115 -9.35 -0.26 8.82
N LEU A 116 -10.34 -1.14 8.61
CA LEU A 116 -10.49 -2.37 9.39
C LEU A 116 -9.34 -3.36 9.14
N GLN A 117 -8.90 -3.50 7.89
CA GLN A 117 -7.74 -4.34 7.57
C GLN A 117 -6.51 -3.83 8.30
N LYS A 118 -6.28 -2.51 8.30
CA LYS A 118 -5.19 -1.90 9.05
C LYS A 118 -5.31 -2.16 10.56
N GLN A 119 -6.51 -2.12 11.14
CA GLN A 119 -6.72 -2.48 12.55
C GLN A 119 -6.44 -3.96 12.83
N VAL A 120 -6.78 -4.86 11.91
CA VAL A 120 -6.46 -6.29 12.03
C VAL A 120 -4.95 -6.53 11.93
N ASP A 121 -4.29 -5.84 11.00
CA ASP A 121 -2.82 -5.88 10.86
C ASP A 121 -2.15 -5.31 12.13
N GLU A 122 -2.73 -4.26 12.71
CA GLU A 122 -2.37 -3.69 14.02
C GLU A 122 -2.64 -4.63 15.20
N LEU A 123 -3.42 -5.70 15.05
CA LEU A 123 -3.59 -6.73 16.08
C LEU A 123 -2.66 -7.92 15.86
N THR A 124 -2.18 -8.10 14.63
CA THR A 124 -1.31 -9.22 14.27
C THR A 124 0.13 -8.95 14.72
N ILE A 125 0.78 -9.94 15.33
CA ILE A 125 2.19 -9.87 15.77
C ILE A 125 3.11 -10.75 14.92
N THR A 126 2.53 -11.44 13.94
CA THR A 126 3.20 -12.44 13.10
C THR A 126 3.18 -11.97 11.65
N ASP A 127 4.29 -12.16 10.96
CA ASP A 127 4.40 -11.92 9.53
C ASP A 127 3.72 -13.08 8.75
N PRO A 128 2.78 -12.79 7.83
CA PRO A 128 1.99 -13.82 7.15
C PRO A 128 2.80 -14.68 6.17
N LEU A 129 3.92 -14.16 5.66
CA LEU A 129 4.78 -14.89 4.72
C LEU A 129 5.65 -15.91 5.46
N THR A 130 6.37 -15.46 6.49
CA THR A 130 7.44 -16.21 7.15
C THR A 130 7.01 -16.88 8.45
N GLY A 131 5.90 -16.44 9.05
CA GLY A 131 5.46 -16.89 10.38
C GLY A 131 6.36 -16.40 11.53
N LEU A 132 7.29 -15.48 11.26
CA LEU A 132 8.13 -14.82 12.26
C LEU A 132 7.40 -13.64 12.92
N ALA A 133 8.04 -12.95 13.85
CA ALA A 133 7.52 -11.68 14.33
C ALA A 133 7.43 -10.68 13.16
N ASN A 134 6.34 -9.92 13.07
CA ASN A 134 6.30 -8.82 12.11
C ASN A 134 7.10 -7.63 12.62
N GLN A 135 7.25 -6.59 11.78
CA GLN A 135 7.95 -5.35 12.12
C GLN A 135 7.54 -4.82 13.51
N ARG A 136 6.24 -4.72 13.77
CA ARG A 136 5.70 -4.19 15.04
C ARG A 136 6.10 -5.03 16.25
N ALA A 137 5.91 -6.34 16.18
CA ALA A 137 6.26 -7.25 17.28
C ALA A 137 7.77 -7.23 17.58
N THR A 138 8.58 -7.08 16.54
CA THR A 138 10.04 -6.99 16.65
C THR A 138 10.46 -5.69 17.34
N LEU A 139 9.85 -4.56 16.97
CA LEU A 139 10.08 -3.27 17.64
C LEU A 139 9.65 -3.30 19.11
N GLN A 140 8.53 -3.96 19.43
CA GLN A 140 8.09 -4.15 20.81
C GLN A 140 9.09 -4.99 21.62
N ALA A 141 9.58 -6.09 21.05
CA ALA A 141 10.60 -6.93 21.68
C ALA A 141 11.92 -6.14 21.91
N LEU A 142 12.36 -5.37 20.92
CA LEU A 142 13.54 -4.52 21.05
C LEU A 142 13.36 -3.47 22.16
N ALA A 143 12.24 -2.75 22.19
CA ALA A 143 11.96 -1.74 23.20
C ALA A 143 11.95 -2.34 24.62
N ALA A 144 11.41 -3.55 24.78
CA ALA A 144 11.44 -4.28 26.04
C ALA A 144 12.88 -4.62 26.47
N GLN A 145 13.72 -5.11 25.55
CA GLN A 145 15.11 -5.43 25.88
C GLN A 145 15.96 -4.19 26.15
N VAL A 146 15.77 -3.10 25.38
CA VAL A 146 16.45 -1.81 25.66
C VAL A 146 16.10 -1.32 27.06
N THR A 147 14.84 -1.41 27.47
CA THR A 147 14.41 -1.05 28.83
C THR A 147 15.09 -1.93 29.89
N ARG A 148 15.22 -3.23 29.63
CA ARG A 148 15.88 -4.19 30.51
C ARG A 148 17.39 -3.91 30.62
N SER A 149 18.08 -3.71 29.51
CA SER A 149 19.50 -3.35 29.47
C SER A 149 19.77 -2.00 30.12
N ARG A 150 18.89 -1.01 29.95
CA ARG A 150 18.98 0.28 30.64
C ARG A 150 18.90 0.15 32.16
N ARG A 151 18.13 -0.82 32.67
CA ARG A 151 17.95 -1.06 34.11
C ARG A 151 19.07 -1.90 34.72
N TYR A 152 19.47 -2.98 34.05
CA TYR A 152 20.38 -3.99 34.61
C TYR A 152 21.80 -3.93 34.04
N ASN A 153 22.04 -3.07 33.04
CA ASN A 153 23.30 -2.99 32.31
C ASN A 153 23.71 -4.33 31.66
N ASN A 154 22.72 -5.11 31.23
CA ASN A 154 22.92 -6.36 30.50
C ASN A 154 23.32 -6.06 29.05
N PRO A 155 24.23 -6.85 28.46
CA PRO A 155 24.56 -6.72 27.05
C PRO A 155 23.32 -7.00 26.20
N LEU A 156 23.17 -6.25 25.11
CA LEU A 156 22.12 -6.40 24.12
C LEU A 156 22.74 -6.05 22.77
N THR A 157 22.49 -6.87 21.76
CA THR A 157 22.91 -6.58 20.39
C THR A 157 21.70 -6.62 19.46
N LEU A 158 21.65 -5.67 18.56
CA LEU A 158 20.74 -5.67 17.42
C LEU A 158 21.54 -6.07 16.19
N ALA A 159 21.02 -7.04 15.44
CA ALA A 159 21.53 -7.35 14.12
C ALA A 159 20.43 -7.19 13.07
N VAL A 160 20.82 -6.70 11.90
CA VAL A 160 19.98 -6.65 10.71
C VAL A 160 20.64 -7.49 9.62
N VAL A 161 19.83 -8.28 8.93
CA VAL A 161 20.28 -9.23 7.92
C VAL A 161 19.43 -9.02 6.68
N ARG A 162 20.04 -8.50 5.61
CA ARG A 162 19.41 -8.40 4.29
C ARG A 162 19.79 -9.61 3.45
N ILE A 163 18.81 -10.23 2.81
CA ILE A 163 19.03 -11.33 1.89
C ILE A 163 18.68 -10.95 0.47
N SER A 164 19.53 -11.34 -0.46
CA SER A 164 19.39 -10.95 -1.87
C SER A 164 19.88 -12.07 -2.77
N ASP A 165 19.66 -11.91 -4.07
CA ASP A 165 20.17 -12.82 -5.07
C ASP A 165 21.70 -13.01 -4.92
N PRO A 166 22.22 -14.23 -5.06
CA PRO A 166 23.65 -14.50 -4.98
C PRO A 166 24.49 -13.72 -5.98
N ASP A 167 23.96 -13.47 -7.18
CA ASP A 167 24.69 -12.83 -8.29
C ASP A 167 24.45 -11.32 -8.34
N ASP A 168 23.31 -10.84 -7.84
CA ASP A 168 22.99 -9.41 -7.77
C ASP A 168 22.37 -9.01 -6.41
N PRO A 169 23.14 -8.36 -5.52
CA PRO A 169 22.65 -7.93 -4.22
C PRO A 169 21.51 -6.90 -4.24
N THR A 170 21.19 -6.32 -5.41
CA THR A 170 20.06 -5.40 -5.58
C THR A 170 18.76 -6.12 -5.94
N VAL A 171 18.83 -7.41 -6.28
CA VAL A 171 17.67 -8.22 -6.65
C VAL A 171 17.17 -8.99 -5.42
N PRO A 172 15.90 -8.82 -5.04
CA PRO A 172 15.32 -9.55 -3.92
C PRO A 172 15.11 -11.03 -4.29
N LEU A 173 15.06 -11.88 -3.26
CA LEU A 173 14.72 -13.29 -3.42
C LEU A 173 13.22 -13.49 -3.64
N ASP A 174 12.84 -14.63 -4.22
CA ASP A 174 11.46 -15.08 -4.27
C ASP A 174 10.96 -15.53 -2.88
N SER A 175 9.64 -15.52 -2.73
CA SER A 175 8.96 -15.78 -1.44
C SER A 175 9.36 -17.11 -0.80
N ASP A 176 9.52 -18.16 -1.61
CA ASP A 176 9.82 -19.51 -1.10
C ASP A 176 11.24 -19.58 -0.51
N ARG A 177 12.22 -18.91 -1.14
CA ARG A 177 13.58 -18.80 -0.59
C ARG A 177 13.59 -17.92 0.66
N VAL A 178 12.83 -16.81 0.68
CA VAL A 178 12.69 -15.96 1.88
C VAL A 178 12.16 -16.76 3.07
N VAL A 179 11.10 -17.55 2.88
CA VAL A 179 10.53 -18.42 3.93
C VAL A 179 11.56 -19.46 4.41
N THR A 180 12.32 -20.04 3.49
CA THR A 180 13.35 -21.04 3.82
C THR A 180 14.46 -20.44 4.68
N VAL A 181 14.93 -19.24 4.32
CA VAL A 181 15.93 -18.51 5.11
C VAL A 181 15.37 -18.09 6.47
N ALA A 182 14.12 -17.61 6.52
CA ALA A 182 13.47 -17.21 7.76
C ALA A 182 13.42 -18.37 8.77
N GLN A 183 13.01 -19.57 8.32
CA GLN A 183 13.01 -20.78 9.15
C GLN A 183 14.43 -21.19 9.55
N TYR A 184 15.37 -21.14 8.60
CA TYR A 184 16.77 -21.44 8.88
C TYR A 184 17.33 -20.55 9.99
N LEU A 185 17.18 -19.22 9.88
CA LEU A 185 17.64 -18.27 10.88
C LEU A 185 16.98 -18.54 12.23
N ARG A 186 15.66 -18.73 12.26
CA ARG A 186 14.91 -19.04 13.49
C ARG A 186 15.45 -20.26 14.22
N ASP A 187 15.78 -21.33 13.50
CA ASP A 187 16.26 -22.59 14.10
C ASP A 187 17.65 -22.48 14.74
N ARG A 188 18.44 -21.44 14.40
CA ARG A 188 19.77 -21.19 14.98
C ARG A 188 19.73 -20.22 16.17
N LEU A 189 18.58 -19.62 16.43
CA LEU A 189 18.39 -18.66 17.50
C LEU A 189 17.86 -19.35 18.77
N ARG A 190 18.21 -18.77 19.92
CA ARG A 190 17.75 -19.27 21.21
C ARG A 190 16.31 -18.82 21.42
N TRP A 191 15.60 -19.51 22.32
CA TRP A 191 14.24 -19.13 22.71
C TRP A 191 14.12 -17.69 23.24
N ALA A 192 15.22 -17.13 23.78
CA ALA A 192 15.28 -15.78 24.32
C ALA A 192 15.54 -14.71 23.24
N ASP A 193 16.07 -15.12 22.08
CA ASP A 193 16.32 -14.24 20.96
C ASP A 193 15.01 -13.98 20.20
N THR A 194 14.87 -12.81 19.60
CA THR A 194 13.73 -12.50 18.72
C THR A 194 14.23 -12.30 17.30
N ILE A 195 13.56 -12.92 16.33
CA ILE A 195 13.75 -12.64 14.91
C ILE A 195 12.44 -12.15 14.31
N GLY A 196 12.55 -11.06 13.55
CA GLY A 196 11.46 -10.43 12.85
C GLY A 196 11.70 -10.30 11.36
N HIS A 197 10.65 -10.48 10.57
CA HIS A 197 10.59 -10.04 9.18
C HIS A 197 10.24 -8.54 9.19
N TYR A 198 11.23 -7.69 8.91
CA TYR A 198 11.15 -6.25 9.11
C TYR A 198 10.71 -5.52 7.84
N GLU A 199 11.28 -5.88 6.70
CA GLU A 199 10.91 -5.48 5.34
C GLU A 199 11.03 -6.71 4.42
N GLU A 200 10.66 -6.60 3.13
CA GLU A 200 10.57 -7.72 2.16
C GLU A 200 11.79 -8.65 2.13
N ASP A 201 12.98 -8.10 2.31
CA ASP A 201 14.25 -8.83 2.22
C ASP A 201 15.10 -8.69 3.51
N LEU A 202 14.54 -8.08 4.56
CA LEU A 202 15.28 -7.63 5.73
C LEU A 202 14.75 -8.25 7.01
N PHE A 203 15.64 -8.95 7.72
CA PHE A 203 15.38 -9.54 9.02
C PHE A 203 16.06 -8.76 10.12
N MET A 204 15.38 -8.63 11.27
CA MET A 204 15.92 -7.97 12.45
C MET A 204 15.98 -8.97 13.61
N LEU A 205 17.17 -9.08 14.21
CA LEU A 205 17.46 -10.00 15.30
C LEU A 205 17.78 -9.21 16.57
N VAL A 206 16.96 -9.42 17.60
CA VAL A 206 17.17 -8.84 18.94
C VAL A 206 17.81 -9.93 19.81
N LEU A 207 19.08 -9.72 20.18
CA LEU A 207 19.92 -10.69 20.87
C LEU A 207 20.21 -10.21 22.31
N PRO A 208 19.34 -10.53 23.28
CA PRO A 208 19.58 -10.18 24.68
C PRO A 208 20.77 -10.96 25.24
N GLU A 209 21.43 -10.39 26.23
CA GLU A 209 22.56 -11.00 26.94
C GLU A 209 23.71 -11.42 26.01
N THR A 210 23.84 -10.75 24.85
CA THR A 210 24.80 -11.08 23.80
C THR A 210 25.68 -9.86 23.51
N SER A 211 26.99 -10.07 23.43
CA SER A 211 27.94 -9.03 23.04
C SER A 211 27.99 -8.87 21.52
N GLU A 212 28.43 -7.71 21.03
CA GLU A 212 28.55 -7.49 19.58
C GLU A 212 29.45 -8.54 18.91
N SER A 213 30.55 -8.92 19.58
CA SER A 213 31.49 -9.89 19.04
C SER A 213 30.91 -11.30 18.97
N ASP A 214 30.06 -11.70 19.91
CA ASP A 214 29.39 -12.99 19.89
C ASP A 214 28.27 -13.02 18.85
N ALA A 215 27.55 -11.91 18.68
CA ALA A 215 26.55 -11.75 17.63
C ALA A 215 27.18 -11.84 16.22
N ARG A 216 28.33 -11.16 16.00
CA ARG A 216 29.07 -11.26 14.73
C ARG A 216 29.50 -12.70 14.45
N LYS A 217 30.08 -13.41 15.42
CA LYS A 217 30.47 -14.83 15.27
C LYS A 217 29.28 -15.73 14.93
N LEU A 218 28.13 -15.50 15.56
CA LEU A 218 26.91 -16.24 15.27
C LEU A 218 26.48 -16.05 13.81
N LEU A 219 26.45 -14.80 13.34
CA LEU A 219 26.01 -14.46 11.99
C LEU A 219 27.01 -14.90 10.91
N GLU A 220 28.31 -14.79 11.17
CA GLU A 220 29.37 -15.33 10.31
C GLU A 220 29.26 -16.85 10.18
N LYS A 221 29.01 -17.55 11.29
CA LYS A 221 28.78 -18.99 11.29
C LYS A 221 27.54 -19.36 10.46
N ILE A 222 26.43 -18.65 10.65
CA ILE A 222 25.20 -18.84 9.87
C ILE A 222 25.50 -18.64 8.37
N GLN A 223 26.16 -17.55 8.00
CA GLN A 223 26.50 -17.25 6.60
C GLN A 223 27.40 -18.35 6.00
N GLN A 224 28.38 -18.84 6.75
CA GLN A 224 29.26 -19.92 6.30
C GLN A 224 28.51 -21.24 6.12
N GLU A 225 27.67 -21.63 7.07
CA GLU A 225 26.85 -22.84 6.96
C GLU A 225 25.89 -22.79 5.75
N CYS A 226 25.34 -21.60 5.44
CA CYS A 226 24.54 -21.38 4.23
C CYS A 226 25.37 -21.65 2.97
N ARG A 227 26.59 -21.10 2.89
CA ARG A 227 27.51 -21.30 1.76
C ARG A 227 27.93 -22.77 1.61
N ASP A 228 28.06 -23.48 2.73
CA ASP A 228 28.42 -24.90 2.76
C ASP A 228 27.24 -25.83 2.43
N GLY A 229 26.07 -25.27 2.08
CA GLY A 229 24.90 -26.02 1.61
C GLY A 229 23.98 -26.53 2.70
N SER A 230 24.03 -25.95 3.92
CA SER A 230 23.11 -26.30 5.01
C SER A 230 21.68 -25.83 4.80
N LEU A 231 21.45 -24.96 3.80
CA LEU A 231 20.15 -24.39 3.48
C LEU A 231 19.48 -25.21 2.37
N ASN A 232 18.35 -25.84 2.70
CA ASN A 232 17.57 -26.62 1.74
C ASN A 232 16.66 -25.71 0.92
N LEU A 233 17.26 -24.93 0.00
CA LEU A 233 16.53 -24.03 -0.87
C LEU A 233 15.68 -24.78 -1.91
N PRO A 234 14.46 -24.31 -2.19
CA PRO A 234 13.68 -24.78 -3.33
C PRO A 234 14.29 -24.27 -4.65
N GLY A 235 14.38 -25.14 -5.66
CA GLY A 235 14.91 -24.77 -6.98
C GLY A 235 16.43 -24.61 -7.00
N ASP A 236 16.91 -23.42 -7.33
CA ASP A 236 18.35 -23.09 -7.31
C ASP A 236 18.88 -23.18 -5.87
N LYS A 237 19.90 -24.04 -5.70
CA LYS A 237 20.51 -24.34 -4.40
C LYS A 237 21.62 -23.36 -4.03
N THR A 238 21.86 -22.35 -4.85
CA THR A 238 22.87 -21.33 -4.58
C THR A 238 22.48 -20.53 -3.34
N ALA A 239 23.39 -20.49 -2.36
CA ALA A 239 23.17 -19.78 -1.12
C ALA A 239 22.95 -18.28 -1.40
N PRO A 240 21.93 -17.64 -0.79
CA PRO A 240 21.69 -16.23 -1.03
C PRO A 240 22.84 -15.38 -0.52
N HIS A 241 22.94 -14.17 -1.06
CA HIS A 241 23.84 -13.16 -0.52
C HIS A 241 23.26 -12.63 0.81
N PHE A 242 24.13 -12.41 1.80
CA PHE A 242 23.76 -11.89 3.12
C PHE A 242 24.51 -10.58 3.39
N GLY A 243 23.79 -9.47 3.43
CA GLY A 243 24.27 -8.21 4.01
C GLY A 243 23.98 -8.20 5.52
N ILE A 244 24.95 -7.82 6.36
CA ILE A 244 24.82 -7.91 7.81
C ILE A 244 25.28 -6.61 8.48
N GLY A 245 24.37 -6.00 9.25
CA GLY A 245 24.68 -4.90 10.17
C GLY A 245 24.54 -5.37 11.62
N VAL A 246 25.52 -5.08 12.48
CA VAL A 246 25.50 -5.49 13.90
C VAL A 246 25.92 -4.32 14.77
N VAL A 247 25.13 -4.03 15.81
CA VAL A 247 25.39 -2.95 16.76
C VAL A 247 25.03 -3.39 18.18
N ALA A 248 25.97 -3.25 19.12
CA ALA A 248 25.65 -3.38 20.53
C ALA A 248 24.92 -2.15 21.07
N TRP A 249 24.00 -2.38 22.00
CA TRP A 249 23.34 -1.33 22.75
C TRP A 249 24.31 -0.68 23.73
N GLU A 250 24.37 0.64 23.72
CA GLU A 250 25.10 1.45 24.68
C GLU A 250 24.15 2.30 25.54
N ARG A 251 24.62 2.69 26.72
CA ARG A 251 23.83 3.49 27.65
C ARG A 251 23.46 4.84 27.02
N GLY A 252 22.16 5.06 26.88
CA GLY A 252 21.61 6.27 26.25
C GLY A 252 21.08 6.02 24.83
N ASN A 253 21.31 4.85 24.25
CA ASN A 253 20.64 4.46 23.01
C ASN A 253 19.17 4.13 23.30
N ASP A 254 18.26 4.76 22.58
CA ASP A 254 16.88 4.32 22.44
C ASP A 254 16.75 3.31 21.27
N PRO A 255 15.60 2.62 21.13
CA PRO A 255 15.42 1.66 20.04
C PRO A 255 15.62 2.25 18.65
N HIS A 256 15.20 3.49 18.41
CA HIS A 256 15.31 4.13 17.09
C HIS A 256 16.76 4.39 16.70
N LEU A 257 17.56 4.88 17.65
CA LEU A 257 18.99 5.11 17.44
C LEU A 257 19.73 3.80 17.16
N LEU A 258 19.37 2.73 17.88
CA LEU A 258 19.98 1.41 17.69
C LEU A 258 19.68 0.84 16.30
N ILE A 259 18.43 0.95 15.84
CA ILE A 259 18.02 0.54 14.49
C ILE A 259 18.79 1.35 13.45
N ARG A 260 18.88 2.68 13.61
CA ARG A 260 19.60 3.54 12.68
C ARG A 260 21.05 3.10 12.52
N HIS A 261 21.77 2.90 13.63
CA HIS A 261 23.16 2.45 13.59
C HIS A 261 23.29 1.05 12.97
N ALA A 262 22.36 0.13 13.25
CA ALA A 262 22.37 -1.20 12.64
C ALA A 262 22.20 -1.15 11.12
N MET A 263 21.31 -0.29 10.62
CA MET A 263 21.11 -0.04 9.19
C MET A 263 22.33 0.65 8.55
N GLU A 264 22.93 1.65 9.20
CA GLU A 264 24.18 2.26 8.74
C GLU A 264 25.31 1.22 8.64
N ALA A 265 25.41 0.31 9.62
CA ALA A 265 26.37 -0.78 9.59
C ALA A 265 26.12 -1.74 8.42
N LEU A 266 24.86 -2.06 8.13
CA LEU A 266 24.47 -2.88 6.98
C LEU A 266 24.91 -2.25 5.66
N GLU A 267 24.56 -0.98 5.43
CA GLU A 267 24.92 -0.27 4.20
C GLU A 267 26.45 -0.16 4.02
N SER A 268 27.19 0.08 5.10
CA SER A 268 28.65 0.09 5.06
C SER A 268 29.27 -1.28 4.70
N SER A 269 28.61 -2.37 5.09
CA SER A 269 29.04 -3.74 4.75
C SER A 269 28.77 -4.09 3.29
N SER A 270 27.69 -3.53 2.72
CA SER A 270 27.30 -3.71 1.32
C SER A 270 28.14 -2.86 0.35
N GLY A 271 28.60 -1.68 0.79
CA GLY A 271 29.39 -0.74 -0.02
C GLY A 271 30.91 -0.95 -0.01
N SER A 272 31.45 -1.85 0.82
CA SER A 272 32.91 -2.07 0.99
C SER A 272 33.51 -3.14 0.06
N ARG A 273 33.04 -3.26 -1.18
CA ARG A 273 33.64 -4.15 -2.20
C ARG A 273 34.24 -3.37 -3.36
#